data_AF-A0A838YLK3-F1
#
_entry.id   AF-A0A838YLK3-F1
#
_cell.length_a   1.000
_cell.length_b   1.000
_cell.length_c   1.000
_cell.angle_alpha   90.00
_cell.angle_beta   90.00
_cell.angle_gamma   90.00
#
_symmetry.space_group_name_H-M   'P 1'
#
loop_
_entity.id
_entity.type
_entity.pdbx_description
1 polymer ?
#
loop_
_entity_poly.entity_id
_entity_poly.type
_entity_poly.pdbx_seq_one_letter_code
_entity_poly.pdbx_strand_id
1 'polypeptide(L)'
;MVIEKQSLSLPEDTTQTPEDTTQTPNEKRALEIAQGLEKENPGWLDVLPDCPCTVKLARNPTTTKWTEQHSPFLQTYHPGAFFEFRSTDTYSSGKDTAHDQQCTYDEQENLITSGHAAGTPDNWAPGSPCLEVFGGIKILMFFLQIILVGKRIINIGYQTKEKTVLQMKNNLDL
;
A
#
# COMPACT_ATOMS: atom_id res chain seq x y z
N MET A 1 38.50 59.98 30.94
CA MET A 1 38.10 58.71 31.57
C MET A 1 37.28 57.96 30.54
N VAL A 2 37.93 57.07 29.79
CA VAL A 2 37.31 56.28 28.71
C VAL A 2 37.16 54.87 29.26
N ILE A 3 35.93 54.36 29.30
CA ILE A 3 35.64 52.98 29.67
C ILE A 3 35.42 52.21 28.38
N GLU A 4 36.38 51.35 28.04
CA GLU A 4 36.29 50.40 26.95
C GLU A 4 35.53 49.16 27.44
N LYS A 5 34.37 48.87 26.84
CA LYS A 5 33.61 47.64 27.09
C LYS A 5 34.15 46.53 26.18
N GLN A 6 34.80 45.53 26.76
CA GLN A 6 35.07 44.27 26.08
C GLN A 6 33.80 43.40 26.09
N SER A 7 33.29 43.09 24.91
CA SER A 7 32.25 42.08 24.67
C SER A 7 32.91 40.70 24.61
N LEU A 8 32.67 39.88 25.63
CA LEU A 8 33.01 38.46 25.65
C LEU A 8 31.94 37.70 24.85
N SER A 9 32.30 37.14 23.70
CA SER A 9 31.49 36.15 22.98
C SER A 9 31.66 34.78 23.65
N LEU A 10 30.57 34.24 24.19
CA LEU A 10 30.48 32.85 24.62
C LEU A 10 30.41 31.94 23.38
N PRO A 11 31.10 30.79 23.37
CA PRO A 11 31.03 29.85 22.25
C PRO A 11 29.65 29.20 22.16
N GLU A 12 29.22 28.95 20.91
CA GLU A 12 28.04 28.16 20.58
C GLU A 12 28.19 26.75 21.16
N ASP A 13 27.37 26.44 22.16
CA ASP A 13 27.15 25.10 22.66
C ASP A 13 26.37 24.33 21.59
N THR A 14 27.11 23.69 20.68
CA THR A 14 26.59 22.60 19.87
C THR A 14 26.32 21.43 20.80
N THR A 15 25.19 21.47 21.49
CA THR A 15 24.61 20.30 22.13
C THR A 15 24.13 19.36 21.01
N GLN A 16 25.06 18.61 20.44
CA GLN A 16 24.75 17.36 19.79
C GLN A 16 24.17 16.45 20.87
N THR A 17 22.86 16.24 20.80
CA THR A 17 22.16 15.19 21.53
C THR A 17 22.93 13.88 21.33
N PRO A 18 23.34 13.17 22.39
CA PRO A 18 24.01 11.89 22.24
C PRO A 18 23.04 10.92 21.58
N GLU A 19 23.38 10.53 20.36
CA GLU A 19 22.71 9.48 19.61
C GLU A 19 22.81 8.19 20.44
N ASP A 20 21.69 7.76 21.03
CA ASP A 20 21.58 6.54 21.82
C ASP A 20 21.81 5.34 20.89
N THR A 21 23.06 4.89 20.84
CA THR A 21 23.54 3.75 20.07
C THR A 21 23.12 2.43 20.70
N THR A 22 21.81 2.19 20.82
CA THR A 22 21.27 0.89 21.23
C THR A 22 20.33 0.30 20.16
N GLN A 23 20.62 0.54 18.88
CA GLN A 23 19.95 -0.18 17.80
C GLN A 23 20.50 -1.59 17.69
N THR A 24 19.60 -2.56 17.76
CA THR A 24 19.86 -3.97 17.51
C THR A 24 20.31 -4.18 16.05
N PRO A 25 21.03 -5.28 15.75
CA PRO A 25 21.39 -5.62 14.36
C PRO A 25 20.21 -5.66 13.39
N ASN A 26 19.02 -6.00 13.89
CA ASN A 26 17.79 -6.03 13.09
C ASN A 26 17.26 -4.63 12.77
N GLU A 27 17.28 -3.72 13.74
CA GLU A 27 16.88 -2.31 13.52
C GLU A 27 17.82 -1.62 12.54
N LYS A 28 19.13 -1.86 12.67
CA LYS A 28 20.10 -1.35 11.70
C LYS A 28 19.81 -1.86 10.28
N ARG A 29 19.56 -3.17 10.13
CA ARG A 29 19.21 -3.75 8.82
C ARG A 29 17.89 -3.20 8.28
N ALA A 30 16.89 -3.00 9.12
CA ALA A 30 15.61 -2.42 8.73
C ALA A 30 15.81 -0.97 8.22
N LEU A 31 16.64 -0.19 8.91
CA LEU A 31 17.00 1.16 8.48
C LEU A 31 17.74 1.15 7.13
N GLU A 32 18.72 0.26 6.95
CA GLU A 32 19.43 0.11 5.66
C GLU A 32 18.49 -0.26 4.52
N ILE A 33 17.51 -1.14 4.76
CA ILE A 33 16.47 -1.47 3.78
C ILE A 33 15.61 -0.24 3.47
N ALA A 34 15.11 0.47 4.48
CA ALA A 34 14.28 1.66 4.30
C ALA A 34 15.01 2.75 3.50
N GLN A 35 16.29 2.99 3.78
CA GLN A 35 17.14 3.91 3.03
C GLN A 35 17.36 3.45 1.58
N GLY A 36 17.49 2.14 1.36
CA GLY A 36 17.55 1.55 0.03
C GLY A 36 16.29 1.82 -0.79
N LEU A 37 15.10 1.65 -0.18
CA LEU A 37 13.82 1.90 -0.83
C LEU A 37 13.67 3.35 -1.28
N GLU A 38 14.03 4.31 -0.44
CA GLU A 38 13.98 5.74 -0.82
C GLU A 38 14.92 6.08 -1.97
N LYS A 39 16.09 5.42 -2.03
CA LYS A 39 17.02 5.60 -3.15
C LYS A 39 16.49 5.01 -4.44
N GLU A 40 15.81 3.86 -4.37
CA GLU A 40 15.25 3.15 -5.52
C GLU A 40 13.98 3.82 -6.06
N ASN A 41 13.11 4.31 -5.17
CA ASN A 41 11.86 4.99 -5.49
C ASN A 41 11.75 6.33 -4.75
N PRO A 42 12.47 7.38 -5.19
CA PRO A 42 12.45 8.67 -4.50
C PRO A 42 11.04 9.25 -4.33
N GLY A 43 10.68 9.67 -3.12
CA GLY A 43 9.38 10.27 -2.79
C GLY A 43 8.22 9.26 -2.74
N TRP A 44 8.49 7.96 -2.67
CA TRP A 44 7.43 6.94 -2.62
C TRP A 44 6.56 7.01 -1.35
N LEU A 45 7.13 7.45 -0.23
CA LEU A 45 6.35 7.68 0.99
C LEU A 45 5.39 8.87 0.86
N ASP A 46 5.76 9.90 0.09
CA ASP A 46 4.98 11.13 -0.05
C ASP A 46 3.67 10.93 -0.82
N VAL A 47 3.56 9.84 -1.61
CA VAL A 47 2.35 9.53 -2.36
C VAL A 47 1.36 8.68 -1.56
N LEU A 48 1.77 8.14 -0.41
CA LEU A 48 0.92 7.32 0.43
C LEU A 48 -0.02 8.19 1.29
N PRO A 49 -1.26 7.74 1.51
CA PRO A 49 -2.18 8.43 2.40
C PRO A 49 -1.76 8.24 3.86
N ASP A 50 -1.96 9.28 4.67
CA ASP A 50 -1.82 9.18 6.11
C ASP A 50 -2.81 8.17 6.70
N CYS A 51 -2.33 7.35 7.64
CA CYS A 51 -3.19 6.46 8.40
C CYS A 51 -4.21 7.26 9.23
N PRO A 52 -5.51 6.89 9.19
CA PRO A 52 -6.50 7.45 10.09
C PRO A 52 -6.08 7.23 11.54
N CYS A 53 -6.33 8.21 12.42
CA CYS A 53 -5.91 8.09 13.82
C CYS A 53 -6.70 7.02 14.61
N THR A 54 -7.87 6.61 14.12
CA THR A 54 -8.74 5.62 14.80
C THR A 54 -9.41 4.67 13.83
N VAL A 55 -9.77 3.48 14.31
CA VAL A 55 -10.53 2.48 13.55
C VAL A 55 -11.86 3.03 13.05
N LYS A 56 -12.53 3.87 13.85
CA LYS A 56 -13.77 4.55 13.44
C LYS A 56 -13.59 5.41 12.19
N LEU A 57 -12.47 6.12 12.07
CA LEU A 57 -12.15 6.91 10.88
C LEU A 57 -11.80 6.00 9.69
N ALA A 58 -11.07 4.91 9.92
CA ALA A 58 -10.73 3.94 8.88
C ALA A 58 -11.96 3.22 8.30
N ARG A 59 -12.92 2.84 9.15
CA ARG A 59 -14.20 2.23 8.73
C ARG A 59 -15.19 3.22 8.11
N ASN A 60 -14.88 4.52 8.06
CA ASN A 60 -15.82 5.51 7.60
C ASN A 60 -16.16 5.27 6.11
N PRO A 61 -17.42 4.92 5.79
CA PRO A 61 -17.80 4.54 4.42
C PRO A 61 -17.68 5.69 3.42
N THR A 62 -17.59 6.94 3.89
CA THR A 62 -17.39 8.09 3.00
C THR A 62 -15.94 8.27 2.55
N THR A 63 -14.99 7.61 3.21
CA THR A 63 -13.57 7.76 2.87
C THR A 63 -13.14 6.80 1.77
N THR A 64 -13.78 5.62 1.65
CA THR A 64 -13.51 4.51 0.68
C THR A 64 -12.04 4.15 0.44
N LYS A 65 -11.14 4.62 1.29
CA LYS A 65 -9.68 4.54 1.11
C LYS A 65 -9.05 3.38 1.86
N TRP A 66 -9.79 2.75 2.76
CA TRP A 66 -9.27 1.76 3.69
C TRP A 66 -10.16 0.55 3.73
N THR A 67 -9.54 -0.62 3.65
CA THR A 67 -10.21 -1.92 3.77
C THR A 67 -9.68 -2.62 5.00
N GLU A 68 -10.55 -2.96 5.95
CA GLU A 68 -10.18 -3.78 7.10
C GLU A 68 -9.70 -5.15 6.63
N GLN A 69 -8.56 -5.58 7.16
CA GLN A 69 -7.99 -6.90 6.92
C GLN A 69 -8.13 -7.74 8.20
N HIS A 70 -8.23 -9.06 8.02
CA HIS A 70 -8.28 -10.02 9.11
C HIS A 70 -7.25 -11.12 8.87
N SER A 71 -5.99 -10.71 8.72
CA SER A 71 -4.86 -11.61 8.51
C SER A 71 -4.69 -12.52 9.73
N PRO A 72 -4.62 -13.85 9.53
CA PRO A 72 -4.32 -14.78 10.62
C PRO A 72 -2.89 -14.60 11.16
N PHE A 73 -2.06 -13.78 10.51
CA PHE A 73 -0.67 -13.52 10.88
C PHE A 73 -0.44 -12.14 11.49
N LEU A 74 -1.50 -11.37 11.78
CA LEU A 74 -1.37 -10.03 12.35
C LEU A 74 -0.47 -10.04 13.60
N GLN A 75 -0.72 -10.96 14.55
CA GLN A 75 0.09 -11.04 15.77
C GLN A 75 1.53 -11.50 15.54
N THR A 76 1.80 -12.20 14.43
CA THR A 76 3.14 -12.67 14.09
C THR A 76 4.00 -11.52 13.58
N TYR A 77 3.45 -10.66 12.72
CA TYR A 77 4.18 -9.56 12.09
C TYR A 77 4.06 -8.23 12.84
N HIS A 78 2.93 -8.02 13.53
CA HIS A 78 2.63 -6.82 14.31
C HIS A 78 2.17 -7.22 15.73
N PRO A 79 3.06 -7.78 16.57
CA PRO A 79 2.69 -8.25 17.91
C PRO A 79 2.18 -7.09 18.78
N GLY A 80 0.91 -7.15 19.17
CA GLY A 80 0.23 -6.09 19.94
C GLY A 80 -0.76 -5.24 19.13
N ALA A 81 -0.77 -5.35 17.79
CA ALA A 81 -1.83 -4.78 16.97
C ALA A 81 -3.10 -5.63 17.08
N PHE A 82 -4.28 -5.04 17.15
CA PHE A 82 -5.56 -5.74 17.22
C PHE A 82 -6.37 -5.64 15.92
N PHE A 83 -6.31 -4.49 15.25
CA PHE A 83 -6.94 -4.26 13.96
C PHE A 83 -5.90 -3.89 12.91
N GLU A 84 -6.15 -4.26 11.66
CA GLU A 84 -5.33 -3.85 10.53
C GLU A 84 -6.21 -3.39 9.36
N PHE A 85 -5.73 -2.37 8.66
CA PHE A 85 -6.37 -1.80 7.49
C PHE A 85 -5.31 -1.63 6.41
N ARG A 86 -5.70 -1.84 5.15
CA ARG A 86 -4.86 -1.52 4.00
C ARG A 86 -5.52 -0.49 3.11
N SER A 87 -4.70 0.33 2.46
CA SER A 87 -5.21 1.27 1.46
C SER A 87 -5.92 0.50 0.34
N THR A 88 -7.07 1.00 -0.09
CA THR A 88 -7.85 0.37 -1.16
C THR A 88 -7.21 0.63 -2.54
N ASP A 89 -6.58 1.80 -2.70
CA ASP A 89 -5.86 2.17 -3.91
C ASP A 89 -4.39 1.76 -3.82
N THR A 90 -3.76 1.66 -5.00
CA THR A 90 -2.31 1.57 -5.18
C THR A 90 -1.78 2.93 -5.62
N TYR A 91 -0.67 3.35 -5.02
CA TYR A 91 -0.05 4.64 -5.28
C TYR A 91 1.22 4.47 -6.11
N SER A 92 1.58 5.48 -6.90
CA SER A 92 2.72 5.42 -7.82
C SER A 92 3.57 6.66 -7.62
N SER A 93 4.87 6.48 -7.41
CA SER A 93 5.87 7.55 -7.34
C SER A 93 6.65 7.72 -8.65
N GLY A 94 6.41 6.84 -9.61
CA GLY A 94 7.08 6.82 -10.90
C GLY A 94 6.59 5.70 -11.80
N LYS A 95 7.11 5.65 -13.03
CA LYS A 95 6.74 4.60 -13.97
C LYS A 95 7.02 3.21 -13.37
N ASP A 96 6.06 2.31 -13.49
CA ASP A 96 6.16 0.91 -13.05
C ASP A 96 6.37 0.74 -11.52
N THR A 97 5.81 1.66 -10.73
CA THR A 97 5.77 1.56 -9.25
C THR A 97 4.34 1.36 -8.75
N ALA A 98 4.20 0.61 -7.66
CA ALA A 98 2.92 0.26 -7.06
C ALA A 98 3.07 0.12 -5.54
N HIS A 99 2.77 1.18 -4.79
CA HIS A 99 2.89 1.25 -3.34
C HIS A 99 1.53 1.10 -2.65
N ASP A 100 1.53 0.60 -1.42
CA ASP A 100 0.35 0.61 -0.55
C ASP A 100 0.71 1.05 0.88
N GLN A 101 -0.31 1.24 1.71
CA GLN A 101 -0.15 1.55 3.13
C GLN A 101 -0.91 0.53 3.99
N GLN A 102 -0.25 -0.01 5.00
CA GLN A 102 -0.88 -0.80 6.07
C GLN A 102 -0.90 0.01 7.36
N CYS A 103 -2.08 0.17 7.94
CA CYS A 103 -2.28 0.81 9.23
C CYS A 103 -2.72 -0.24 10.26
N THR A 104 -2.12 -0.20 11.45
CA THR A 104 -2.48 -1.08 12.56
C THR A 104 -2.94 -0.27 13.76
N TYR A 105 -3.86 -0.86 14.54
CA TYR A 105 -4.48 -0.20 15.69
C TYR A 105 -4.45 -1.11 16.90
N ASP A 106 -4.34 -0.53 18.08
CA ASP A 106 -4.42 -1.26 19.34
C ASP A 106 -5.85 -1.73 19.65
N GLU A 107 -6.01 -2.46 20.74
CA GLU A 107 -7.33 -2.93 21.22
C GLU A 107 -8.26 -1.77 21.60
N GLN A 108 -7.70 -0.58 21.89
CA GLN A 108 -8.44 0.65 22.16
C GLN A 108 -8.78 1.43 20.88
N GLU A 109 -8.57 0.82 19.70
CA GLU A 109 -8.86 1.37 18.38
C GLU A 109 -8.02 2.61 17.99
N ASN A 110 -6.86 2.83 18.61
CA ASN A 110 -5.95 3.94 18.29
C ASN A 110 -4.82 3.49 17.37
N LEU A 111 -4.40 4.39 16.47
CA LEU A 111 -3.29 4.14 15.55
C LEU A 111 -1.99 3.89 16.33
N ILE A 112 -1.31 2.79 16.00
CA ILE A 112 0.01 2.49 16.52
C ILE A 112 1.05 3.12 15.59
N THR A 113 1.81 4.09 16.09
CA THR A 113 2.76 4.89 15.28
C THR A 113 4.22 4.50 15.44
N SER A 114 4.54 3.57 16.35
CA SER A 114 5.92 3.14 16.60
C SER A 114 6.00 1.74 17.19
N GLY A 115 7.20 1.16 17.16
CA GLY A 115 7.47 -0.19 17.65
C GLY A 115 7.00 -1.29 16.70
N HIS A 116 7.16 -2.54 17.13
CA HIS A 116 6.92 -3.70 16.27
C HIS A 116 5.44 -3.89 15.88
N ALA A 117 4.52 -3.28 16.63
CA ALA A 117 3.08 -3.36 16.34
C ALA A 117 2.62 -2.35 15.29
N ALA A 118 3.44 -1.34 14.94
CA ALA A 118 3.08 -0.33 13.96
C ALA A 118 2.93 -0.94 12.56
N GLY A 119 2.01 -0.38 11.77
CA GLY A 119 1.80 -0.79 10.38
C GLY A 119 2.98 -0.39 9.49
N THR A 120 3.06 -1.01 8.31
CA THR A 120 4.16 -0.78 7.37
C THR A 120 3.66 -0.16 6.07
N PRO A 121 4.34 0.88 5.55
CA PRO A 121 4.17 1.25 4.15
C PRO A 121 4.83 0.20 3.27
N ASP A 122 4.12 -0.28 2.24
CA ASP A 122 4.67 -1.26 1.32
C ASP A 122 5.16 -0.56 0.05
N ASN A 123 6.48 -0.62 -0.18
CA ASN A 123 7.06 -0.12 -1.43
C ASN A 123 6.59 -0.95 -2.64
N TRP A 124 6.02 -2.14 -2.43
CA TRP A 124 5.37 -2.94 -3.48
C TRP A 124 4.10 -3.62 -2.99
N ALA A 125 2.94 -3.26 -3.55
CA ALA A 125 1.63 -3.77 -3.16
C ALA A 125 1.43 -5.25 -3.57
N PRO A 126 1.09 -6.15 -2.63
CA PRO A 126 0.81 -7.55 -2.94
C PRO A 126 -0.55 -7.69 -3.64
N GLY A 127 -0.52 -7.79 -4.97
CA GLY A 127 -1.72 -8.04 -5.79
C GLY A 127 -1.98 -7.03 -6.90
N SER A 128 -1.20 -5.95 -6.96
CA SER A 128 -1.23 -5.03 -8.09
C SER A 128 -0.32 -5.58 -9.19
N PRO A 129 -0.84 -6.12 -10.32
CA PRO A 129 0.01 -6.19 -11.49
C PRO A 129 0.46 -4.75 -11.74
N CYS A 130 1.77 -4.54 -11.86
CA CYS A 130 2.25 -3.33 -12.53
C CYS A 130 1.42 -3.20 -13.79
N LEU A 131 0.54 -2.19 -13.83
CA LEU A 131 -0.28 -1.92 -14.99
C LEU A 131 0.67 -1.41 -16.06
N GLU A 132 1.36 -2.34 -16.72
CA GLU A 132 1.66 -2.18 -18.12
C GLU A 132 0.31 -1.93 -18.78
N VAL A 133 0.01 -0.66 -19.00
CA VAL A 133 -0.98 -0.22 -19.97
C VAL A 133 -0.42 -0.56 -21.34
N PHE A 134 -0.38 -1.85 -21.69
CA PHE A 134 -0.57 -2.24 -23.07
C PHE A 134 -2.07 -2.29 -23.32
N GLY A 135 -2.47 -1.57 -24.38
CA GLY A 135 -3.84 -1.23 -24.74
C GLY A 135 -4.89 -2.30 -24.42
N GLY A 136 -6.01 -1.82 -23.90
CA GLY A 136 -7.04 -2.62 -23.27
C GLY A 136 -7.46 -3.86 -24.05
N ILE A 137 -7.41 -5.00 -23.37
CA ILE A 137 -8.45 -6.04 -23.35
C ILE A 137 -8.40 -6.61 -21.93
N LYS A 138 -9.46 -6.43 -21.13
CA LYS A 138 -9.67 -7.22 -19.92
C LYS A 138 -10.00 -8.66 -20.35
N ILE A 139 -9.00 -9.52 -20.54
CA ILE A 139 -9.24 -10.96 -20.58
C ILE A 139 -9.48 -11.38 -19.14
N LEU A 140 -10.76 -11.41 -18.77
CA LEU A 140 -11.22 -12.09 -17.58
C LEU A 140 -10.93 -13.58 -17.77
N MET A 141 -9.76 -14.04 -17.30
CA MET A 141 -9.46 -15.46 -17.20
C MET A 141 -10.33 -16.05 -16.09
N PHE A 142 -11.59 -16.35 -16.43
CA PHE A 142 -12.35 -17.34 -15.70
C PHE A 142 -11.70 -18.69 -15.97
N PHE A 143 -11.15 -19.30 -14.92
CA PHE A 143 -10.76 -20.70 -14.89
C PHE A 143 -11.97 -21.56 -15.28
N LEU A 144 -11.99 -22.02 -16.53
CA LEU A 144 -12.91 -23.06 -16.98
C LEU A 144 -12.33 -24.40 -16.54
N GLN A 145 -12.70 -24.87 -15.35
CA GLN A 145 -12.49 -26.26 -14.96
C GLN A 145 -13.41 -27.14 -15.82
N ILE A 146 -12.95 -27.57 -16.99
CA ILE A 146 -13.67 -28.56 -17.81
C ILE A 146 -13.53 -29.91 -17.13
N ILE A 147 -14.56 -30.33 -16.38
CA ILE A 147 -14.78 -31.75 -16.07
C ILE A 147 -15.41 -32.38 -17.31
N LEU A 148 -14.60 -33.13 -18.07
CA LEU A 148 -15.07 -34.02 -19.12
C LEU A 148 -15.79 -35.22 -18.48
N VAL A 149 -17.10 -35.12 -18.27
CA VAL A 149 -17.96 -36.30 -18.18
C VAL A 149 -19.24 -36.08 -18.99
N GLY A 150 -19.31 -36.73 -20.14
CA GLY A 150 -20.56 -37.15 -20.77
C GLY A 150 -21.48 -36.05 -21.32
N LYS A 151 -21.42 -35.82 -22.64
CA LYS A 151 -22.55 -35.45 -23.51
C LYS A 151 -23.65 -34.59 -22.87
N ARG A 152 -23.49 -33.27 -22.91
CA ARG A 152 -24.54 -32.25 -23.11
C ARG A 152 -23.89 -30.87 -23.21
N ILE A 153 -23.94 -30.26 -24.39
CA ILE A 153 -23.56 -28.85 -24.56
C ILE A 153 -24.67 -28.02 -23.93
N ILE A 154 -24.41 -27.41 -22.77
CA ILE A 154 -25.30 -26.41 -22.19
C ILE A 154 -24.92 -25.07 -22.83
N ASN A 155 -25.81 -24.54 -23.68
CA ASN A 155 -25.72 -23.18 -24.20
C ASN A 155 -25.94 -22.21 -23.03
N ILE A 156 -24.88 -21.57 -22.54
CA ILE A 156 -24.99 -20.45 -21.60
C ILE A 156 -24.98 -19.17 -22.45
N GLY A 157 -26.17 -18.62 -22.67
CA GLY A 157 -26.33 -17.33 -23.34
C GLY A 157 -25.84 -16.20 -22.42
N TYR A 158 -24.93 -15.37 -22.93
CA TYR A 158 -24.51 -14.14 -22.27
C TYR A 158 -25.47 -13.00 -22.66
N GLN A 159 -26.07 -12.35 -21.66
CA GLN A 159 -26.80 -11.09 -21.83
C GLN A 159 -25.80 -9.94 -21.65
N THR A 160 -25.32 -9.37 -22.76
CA THR A 160 -24.68 -8.06 -22.76
C THR A 160 -25.77 -6.99 -22.86
N LYS A 161 -25.85 -6.11 -21.86
CA LYS A 161 -26.63 -4.86 -21.97
C LYS A 161 -25.87 -3.90 -22.88
N GLU A 162 -26.02 -4.07 -24.18
CA GLU A 162 -25.91 -2.97 -25.14
C GLU A 162 -26.49 -3.45 -26.48
N LYS A 163 -27.70 -2.96 -26.78
CA LYS A 163 -28.35 -3.14 -28.08
C LYS A 163 -27.55 -2.34 -29.10
N THR A 164 -26.76 -3.01 -29.92
CA THR A 164 -26.54 -2.58 -31.31
C THR A 164 -26.56 -3.81 -32.19
N VAL A 165 -27.62 -3.89 -32.97
CA VAL A 165 -27.88 -4.89 -33.99
C VAL A 165 -26.80 -4.76 -35.07
N LEU A 166 -25.92 -5.76 -35.17
CA LEU A 166 -25.18 -6.02 -36.40
C LEU A 166 -25.66 -7.38 -36.94
N GLN A 167 -26.66 -7.31 -37.82
CA GLN A 167 -26.96 -8.40 -38.74
C GLN A 167 -25.80 -8.51 -39.72
N MET A 168 -24.98 -9.56 -39.61
CA MET A 168 -24.18 -10.02 -40.75
C MET A 168 -24.93 -11.16 -41.43
N LYS A 169 -25.40 -10.84 -42.63
CA LYS A 169 -26.04 -11.74 -43.58
C LYS A 169 -25.06 -12.84 -43.97
N ASN A 170 -25.54 -14.08 -43.95
CA ASN A 170 -24.97 -15.17 -44.72
C ASN A 170 -24.99 -14.77 -46.20
N ASN A 171 -23.84 -14.79 -46.86
CA ASN A 171 -23.76 -15.06 -48.28
C ASN A 171 -22.75 -16.17 -48.49
N LEU A 172 -23.25 -17.26 -49.07
CA LEU A 172 -22.46 -18.26 -49.76
C LEU A 172 -21.61 -17.58 -50.83
N ASP A 173 -20.40 -18.10 -51.06
CA ASP A 173 -19.94 -18.48 -52.40
C ASP A 173 -18.74 -19.43 -52.29
N LEU A 174 -18.96 -20.64 -52.85
CA LEU A 174 -18.05 -21.73 -53.26
C LEU A 174 -17.17 -22.44 -52.20
#